data_AF-A0A6L4ACI2-F1
#
_entry.id   AF-A0A6L4ACI2-F1
#
_cell.length_a   1.000
_cell.length_b   1.000
_cell.length_c   1.000
_cell.angle_alpha   90.00
_cell.angle_beta   90.00
_cell.angle_gamma   90.00
#
_symmetry.space_group_name_H-M   'P 1'
#
loop_
_entity.id
_entity.type
_entity.pdbx_description
1 polymer ?
#
loop_
_entity_poly.entity_id
_entity_poly.type
_entity_poly.pdbx_seq_one_letter_code
_entity_poly.pdbx_strand_id
1 'polypeptide(L)' 'MPIVFISYAWNDGATLARQLYERFNHTPGWSARMDLELHAESVFSHALQNRINEADVVAVVISPEVNRRHPDF' A
#
# COMPACT_ATOMS: atom_id res chain seq x y z
N MET A 1 11.03 15.07 2.29
CA MET A 1 11.16 14.02 1.26
C MET A 1 9.77 13.43 1.09
N PRO A 2 9.14 13.52 -0.09
CA PRO A 2 7.77 13.07 -0.31
C PRO A 2 7.60 11.59 0.05
N ILE A 3 6.52 11.31 0.78
CA ILE A 3 6.12 9.97 1.22
C ILE A 3 4.99 9.48 0.32
N VAL A 4 5.23 8.35 -0.34
CA VAL A 4 4.22 7.63 -1.13
C VAL A 4 3.70 6.46 -0.31
N PHE A 5 2.40 6.41 -0.04
CA PHE A 5 1.75 5.22 0.48
C PHE A 5 1.22 4.36 -0.67
N ILE A 6 1.61 3.08 -0.72
CA ILE A 6 1.20 2.14 -1.76
C ILE A 6 0.06 1.28 -1.23
N SER A 7 -1.14 1.48 -1.76
CA SER A 7 -2.34 0.69 -1.48
C SER A 7 -2.52 -0.39 -2.55
N TYR A 8 -2.78 -1.63 -2.13
CA TYR A 8 -2.92 -2.78 -3.03
C TYR A 8 -3.77 -3.88 -2.40
N ALA A 9 -4.35 -4.76 -3.22
CA ALA A 9 -4.93 -6.02 -2.71
C ALA A 9 -3.84 -7.09 -2.58
N TRP A 10 -3.80 -7.78 -1.44
CA TRP A 10 -2.82 -8.82 -1.17
C TRP A 10 -2.85 -9.98 -2.17
N ASN A 11 -4.03 -10.35 -2.64
CA ASN A 11 -4.22 -11.55 -3.45
C ASN A 11 -3.51 -11.48 -4.80
N ASP A 12 -3.47 -10.32 -5.44
CA ASP A 12 -3.00 -10.19 -6.83
C ASP A 12 -2.25 -8.89 -7.13
N GLY A 13 -2.31 -7.88 -6.24
CA GLY A 13 -1.59 -6.61 -6.37
C GLY A 13 -0.20 -6.61 -5.73
N ALA A 14 0.10 -7.59 -4.86
CA ALA A 14 1.29 -7.60 -4.01
C ALA A 14 2.62 -7.54 -4.77
N THR A 15 2.73 -8.26 -5.89
CA THR A 15 3.96 -8.28 -6.69
C THR A 15 4.28 -6.89 -7.27
N LEU A 16 3.30 -6.22 -7.86
CA LEU A 16 3.49 -4.88 -8.42
C LEU A 16 3.71 -3.85 -7.29
N ALA A 17 2.97 -3.94 -6.19
CA ALA A 17 3.14 -3.08 -5.03
C ALA A 17 4.57 -3.15 -4.48
N ARG A 18 5.14 -4.36 -4.37
CA ARG A 18 6.52 -4.56 -3.93
C ARG A 18 7.53 -3.96 -4.89
N GLN A 19 7.35 -4.12 -6.20
CA GLN A 19 8.23 -3.51 -7.20
C GLN A 19 8.20 -1.98 -7.13
N LEU A 20 7.02 -1.39 -6.94
CA LEU A 20 6.88 0.05 -6.72
C LEU A 20 7.58 0.50 -5.43
N TYR A 21 7.38 -0.24 -4.34
CA TYR A 21 8.01 0.04 -3.05
C TYR A 21 9.55 0.07 -3.16
N GLU A 22 10.12 -0.96 -3.79
CA GLU A 22 11.57 -1.04 -4.01
C GLU A 22 12.05 0.08 -4.93
N ARG A 23 11.31 0.39 -6.01
CA ARG A 23 11.67 1.43 -6.96
C ARG A 23 11.67 2.83 -6.33
N PHE A 24 10.64 3.17 -5.56
CA PHE A 24 10.55 4.48 -4.88
C PHE A 24 11.65 4.62 -3.83
N ASN A 25 11.90 3.61 -3.01
CA ASN A 25 12.94 3.69 -1.98
C ASN A 25 14.38 3.66 -2.53
N HIS A 26 14.59 3.15 -3.76
CA HIS A 26 15.87 3.30 -4.47
C HIS A 26 15.98 4.61 -5.27
N THR A 27 14.93 5.41 -5.36
CA THR A 27 14.96 6.68 -6.10
C THR A 27 15.28 7.82 -5.12
N PRO A 28 16.40 8.54 -5.30
CA PRO A 28 16.75 9.66 -4.42
C PRO A 28 15.63 10.70 -4.34
N GLY A 29 15.34 11.15 -3.12
CA GLY A 29 14.30 12.16 -2.88
C GLY A 29 12.89 11.58 -2.75
N TRP A 30 12.72 10.26 -2.70
CA TRP A 30 11.44 9.61 -2.44
C TRP A 30 11.53 8.63 -1.28
N SER A 31 10.40 8.44 -0.59
CA SER A 31 10.22 7.38 0.40
C SER A 31 8.89 6.70 0.16
N ALA A 32 8.88 5.37 0.13
CA ALA A 32 7.65 4.58 0.05
C ALA A 32 7.32 3.88 1.37
N ARG A 33 6.03 3.77 1.64
CA ARG A 33 5.43 3.00 2.74
C ARG A 33 4.34 2.10 2.17
N MET A 34 4.18 0.93 2.79
CA MET A 34 3.09 0.00 2.54
C MET A 34 2.79 -0.74 3.86
N ASP A 35 1.77 -1.58 3.87
CA ASP A 35 1.33 -2.31 5.06
C ASP A 35 2.28 -3.42 5.54
N LEU A 36 3.36 -3.73 4.81
CA LEU A 36 4.41 -4.68 5.26
C LEU A 36 5.03 -4.32 6.62
N GLU A 37 5.04 -3.02 6.98
CA GLU A 37 5.60 -2.55 8.25
C GLU A 37 4.57 -2.56 9.40
N LEU A 38 3.29 -2.84 9.10
CA LEU A 38 2.22 -2.81 10.09
C LEU A 38 2.14 -4.16 10.81
N HIS A 39 2.48 -4.18 12.10
CA HIS A 39 2.33 -5.38 12.93
C HIS A 39 0.86 -5.63 13.28
N ALA A 40 0.44 -6.89 13.19
CA ALA A 40 -0.93 -7.36 13.45
C ALA A 40 -1.42 -7.17 14.91
N GLU A 41 -0.56 -6.71 15.81
CA GLU A 41 -0.85 -6.58 17.25
C GLU A 41 -1.58 -5.27 17.62
N SER A 42 -1.70 -4.31 16.70
CA SER A 42 -2.50 -3.10 16.90
C SER A 42 -3.73 -3.09 16.00
N VAL A 43 -4.70 -2.22 16.28
CA VAL A 43 -5.88 -2.02 15.42
C VAL A 43 -5.40 -1.66 14.02
N PHE A 44 -5.25 -2.66 13.16
CA PHE A 44 -4.59 -2.59 11.86
C PHE A 44 -5.14 -1.44 11.01
N SER A 45 -6.46 -1.23 11.07
CA SER A 45 -7.17 -0.14 10.42
C SER A 45 -6.73 1.25 10.89
N HIS A 46 -6.45 1.45 12.19
CA HIS A 46 -5.94 2.73 12.69
C HIS A 46 -4.50 2.98 12.27
N ALA A 47 -3.65 1.96 12.35
CA ALA A 47 -2.25 2.09 11.93
C ALA A 47 -2.14 2.36 10.43
N LEU A 48 -2.98 1.70 9.62
CA LEU A 48 -3.10 1.93 8.18
C LEU A 48 -3.59 3.36 7.89
N GLN A 49 -4.63 3.83 8.58
CA GLN A 49 -5.14 5.19 8.41
C GLN A 49 -4.09 6.25 8.76
N ASN A 50 -3.30 6.02 9.81
CA ASN A 50 -2.20 6.92 10.15
C ASN A 50 -1.16 6.99 9.04
N ARG A 51 -0.78 5.86 8.43
CA ARG A 51 0.16 5.85 7.29
C ARG A 51 -0.37 6.57 6.06
N ILE A 52 -1.67 6.49 5.81
CA ILE A 52 -2.31 7.25 4.73
C ILE A 52 -2.27 8.75 5.04
N ASN A 53 -2.56 9.14 6.29
CA ASN A 53 -2.55 10.54 6.71
C ASN A 53 -1.14 11.17 6.69
N GLU A 54 -0.10 10.37 6.91
CA GLU A 54 1.31 10.78 6.85
C GLU A 54 1.85 10.88 5.40
N ALA A 55 1.12 10.38 4.41
CA ALA A 55 1.58 10.33 3.03
C ALA A 55 1.28 11.63 2.29
N ASP A 56 2.24 12.09 1.49
CA ASP A 56 2.04 13.20 0.54
C ASP A 56 1.27 12.75 -0.71
N VAL A 57 1.42 11.47 -1.07
CA VAL A 57 0.77 10.84 -2.24
C VAL A 57 0.33 9.42 -1.90
N VAL A 58 -0.84 9.03 -2.40
CA VAL A 58 -1.30 7.63 -2.35
C VAL A 58 -1.26 7.03 -3.76
N ALA A 59 -0.49 5.96 -3.94
CA ALA A 59 -0.48 5.16 -5.16
C ALA A 59 -1.39 3.94 -4.95
N VAL A 60 -2.43 3.81 -5.78
CA VAL A 60 -3.38 2.70 -5.70
C VAL A 60 -3.11 1.71 -6.83
N VAL A 61 -2.75 0.48 -6.48
CA VAL A 61 -2.58 -0.63 -7.42
C VAL A 61 -3.95 -1.24 -7.71
N ILE A 62 -4.36 -1.15 -8.98
CA ILE A 62 -5.59 -1.77 -9.47
C ILE A 62 -5.21 -3.05 -10.21
N SER A 63 -5.63 -4.20 -9.67
CA SER A 63 -5.43 -5.54 -10.22
C SER A 63 -6.77 -6.28 -10.39
N PRO A 64 -6.86 -7.37 -11.17
CA PRO A 64 -8.14 -7.99 -11.52
C PRO A 64 -9.05 -8.41 -10.34
N GLU A 65 -8.49 -8.72 -9.18
CA GLU A 65 -9.23 -9.04 -7.94
C GLU A 65 -9.56 -7.78 -7.12
N VAL A 66 -8.88 -6.65 -7.35
CA VAL A 66 -9.20 -5.36 -6.75
C VAL A 66 -10.57 -4.94 -7.28
N ASN A 67 -11.61 -5.14 -6.46
CA ASN A 67 -13.02 -4.92 -6.75
C ASN A 67 -13.77 -6.06 -7.47
N ARG A 68 -13.23 -7.29 -7.54
CA ARG A 68 -14.11 -8.42 -7.84
C ARG A 68 -15.11 -8.56 -6.70
N ARG A 69 -16.37 -8.24 -6.99
CA ARG A 69 -17.48 -8.66 -6.13
C ARG A 69 -17.41 -10.18 -6.06
N HIS A 70 -17.22 -10.73 -4.87
CA HIS A 70 -17.64 -12.11 -4.65
C HIS A 70 -19.12 -12.18 -5.05
N PRO A 71 -19.52 -13.10 -5.95
CA PRO A 71 -20.92 -13.23 -6.38
C PRO A 71 -21.89 -13.60 -5.24
N ASP A 72 -21.39 -13.82 -4.03
CA ASP A 72 -22.16 -14.34 -2.90
C ASP A 72 -22.38 -13.26 -1.83
N PHE A 73 -23.18 -12.25 -2.17
CA PHE A 73 -24.04 -11.49 -1.25
C PHE A 73 -25.35 -11.14 -1.94
#